data_AF-A0A5K0Z506-F1
#
_entry.id   AF-A0A5K0Z506-F1
#
_cell.length_a   1.000
_cell.length_b   1.000
_cell.length_c   1.000
_cell.angle_alpha   90.00
_cell.angle_beta   90.00
_cell.angle_gamma   90.00
#
_symmetry.space_group_name_H-M   'P 1'
#
loop_
_entity.id
_entity.type
_entity.pdbx_description
1 polymer ?
#
loop_
_entity_poly.entity_id
_entity_poly.type
_entity_poly.pdbx_seq_one_letter_code
_entity_poly.pdbx_strand_id
1 'polypeptide(L)' 'VSGKPIKLVGRGERMEDLEPFYPDRMAGRILGMGDVLSFVEKAQEV' A
#
# COMPACT_ATOMS: atom_id res chain seq x y z
N VAL A 1 19.52 -4.26 6.96
CA VAL A 1 18.04 -4.21 7.11
C VAL A 1 17.69 -4.81 8.47
N SER A 2 16.78 -4.18 9.24
CA SER A 2 16.53 -4.53 10.66
C SER A 2 15.79 -5.84 10.90
N GLY A 3 15.08 -6.39 9.90
CA GLY A 3 14.31 -7.63 10.02
C GLY A 3 13.12 -7.57 11.00
N LYS A 4 12.81 -6.39 11.55
CA LYS A 4 11.68 -6.19 12.48
C LYS A 4 10.44 -5.75 11.73
N PRO A 5 9.23 -6.18 12.13
CA PRO A 5 7.99 -5.78 11.49
C PRO A 5 7.68 -4.31 11.77
N ILE A 6 7.13 -3.62 10.76
CA ILE A 6 6.55 -2.27 10.91
C ILE A 6 5.14 -2.44 11.50
N LYS A 7 4.87 -1.73 12.60
CA LYS A 7 3.58 -1.84 13.32
C LYS A 7 2.61 -0.72 12.99
N LEU A 8 3.12 0.49 12.82
CA LEU A 8 2.33 1.71 12.67
C LEU A 8 2.88 2.52 11.50
N VAL A 9 2.03 3.35 10.92
CA VAL A 9 2.36 4.30 9.85
C VAL A 9 1.66 5.63 10.09
N GLY A 10 2.38 6.74 9.91
CA GLY A 10 1.79 8.07 9.93
C GLY A 10 1.12 8.37 8.60
N ARG A 11 -0.15 8.78 8.65
CA ARG A 11 -0.92 9.21 7.46
C ARG A 11 -1.03 10.74 7.36
N GLY A 12 -0.66 11.45 8.41
CA GLY A 12 -0.69 12.90 8.54
C GLY A 12 0.19 13.35 9.68
N GLU A 13 0.03 14.60 10.11
CA GLU A 13 0.89 15.26 11.09
C GLU A 13 0.30 15.29 12.50
N ARG A 14 -1.00 15.00 12.65
CA ARG A 14 -1.66 15.02 13.96
C ARG A 14 -1.41 13.71 14.70
N MET A 15 -1.52 13.76 16.03
CA MET A 15 -1.36 12.56 16.86
C MET A 15 -2.39 11.47 16.53
N GLU A 16 -3.56 11.88 16.04
CA GLU A 16 -4.65 10.99 15.61
C GLU A 16 -4.34 10.25 14.31
N ASP A 17 -3.35 10.68 13.53
CA ASP A 17 -3.04 10.16 12.20
C ASP A 17 -2.09 8.96 12.21
N LEU A 18 -1.82 8.39 13.40
CA LEU A 18 -1.01 7.19 13.57
C LEU A 18 -1.90 5.94 13.48
N GLU A 19 -1.78 5.21 12.37
CA GLU A 19 -2.62 4.04 12.07
C GLU A 19 -1.81 2.73 12.04
N PRO A 20 -2.43 1.55 12.22
CA PRO A 20 -1.79 0.26 11.96
C PRO A 20 -1.24 0.17 10.53
N PHE A 21 -0.05 -0.41 10.37
CA PHE A 21 0.57 -0.57 9.06
C PHE A 21 -0.01 -1.78 8.30
N TYR A 22 -0.44 -1.54 7.05
CA TYR A 22 -0.94 -2.57 6.13
C TYR A 22 -0.02 -2.65 4.89
N PRO A 23 0.85 -3.68 4.80
CA PRO A 23 1.82 -3.81 3.71
C PRO A 23 1.19 -3.80 2.32
N ASP A 24 0.07 -4.48 2.11
CA ASP A 24 -0.59 -4.59 0.80
C ASP A 24 -1.05 -3.21 0.28
N ARG A 25 -1.57 -2.36 1.16
CA ARG A 25 -2.00 -1.00 0.82
C ARG A 25 -0.81 -0.11 0.47
N MET A 26 0.29 -0.25 1.20
CA MET A 26 1.52 0.51 0.95
C MET A 26 2.16 0.07 -0.38
N ALA A 27 2.27 -1.23 -0.62
CA ALA A 27 2.75 -1.78 -1.88
C ALA A 27 1.88 -1.31 -3.06
N GLY A 28 0.55 -1.35 -2.91
CA GLY A 28 -0.38 -0.86 -3.92
C GLY A 28 -0.22 0.63 -4.27
N ARG A 29 0.04 1.48 -3.27
CA ARG A 29 0.35 2.92 -3.47
C ARG A 29 1.68 3.13 -4.18
N ILE A 30 2.73 2.43 -3.76
CA ILE A 30 4.08 2.56 -4.32
C ILE A 30 4.12 2.08 -5.78
N LEU A 31 3.51 0.94 -6.04
CA LEU A 31 3.51 0.32 -7.36
C LEU A 31 2.40 0.87 -8.28
N GLY A 32 1.54 1.76 -7.77
CA GLY A 32 0.37 2.23 -8.51
C GLY A 32 -0.58 1.09 -8.90
N MET A 33 -0.55 -0.06 -8.21
CA MET A 33 -1.34 -1.26 -8.54
C MET A 33 -2.86 -1.14 -8.30
N GLY A 34 -3.39 0.07 -8.10
CA GLY A 34 -4.78 0.32 -8.49
C GLY A 34 -4.98 0.15 -9.99
N ASP A 35 -3.93 0.42 -10.77
CA ASP A 35 -3.93 0.39 -12.22
C ASP A 35 -3.40 -0.94 -12.79
N VAL A 36 -2.29 -1.50 -12.29
CA VAL A 36 -1.64 -2.66 -12.95
C VAL A 36 -2.46 -3.95 -12.87
N LEU A 37 -3.08 -4.27 -11.73
CA LEU A 37 -3.99 -5.42 -11.61
C LEU A 37 -5.21 -5.22 -12.53
N SER A 38 -5.82 -4.03 -12.49
CA SER A 38 -6.91 -3.64 -13.40
C SER A 38 -6.50 -3.66 -14.88
N PHE A 39 -5.25 -3.31 -15.21
CA PHE A 39 -4.71 -3.33 -16.57
C PHE A 39 -4.46 -4.75 -17.06
N VAL A 40 -3.94 -5.64 -16.21
CA VAL A 40 -3.76 -7.06 -16.54
C VAL A 40 -5.12 -7.76 -16.71
N GLU A 41 -6.09 -7.47 -15.85
CA GLU A 41 -7.47 -7.98 -15.98
C GLU A 41 -8.12 -7.48 -17.27
N LYS A 42 -8.08 -6.17 -17.57
CA LYS A 42 -8.61 -5.61 -18.84
C LYS A 42 -7.88 -6.12 -20.08
N ALA A 43 -6.58 -6.41 -20.00
CA ALA A 43 -5.80 -6.91 -21.14
C ALA A 43 -6.03 -8.42 -21.40
N GLN A 44 -6.46 -9.19 -20.39
CA GLN A 44 -6.86 -10.59 -20.56
C GLN A 44 -8.30 -10.74 -21.12
N GLU A 45 -9.14 -9.70 -21.04
CA GLU A 45 -10.47 -9.67 -21.66
C GLU A 45 -10.45 -9.40 -23.18
N VAL A 46 -9.28 -9.35 -23.82
CA VAL A 46 -9.09 -9.14 -25.28
C VAL A 46 -8.56 -10.40 -25.96
#